data_AF-A0A0C9RFZ4-F1
#
_entry.id   AF-A0A0C9RFZ4-F1
#
_cell.length_a   1.000
_cell.length_b   1.000
_cell.length_c   1.000
_cell.angle_alpha   90.00
_cell.angle_beta   90.00
_cell.angle_gamma   90.00
#
_symmetry.space_group_name_H-M   'P 1'
#
loop_
_entity.id
_entity.type
_entity.pdbx_description
1 polymer ?
#
loop_
_entity_poly.entity_id
_entity_poly.type
_entity_poly.pdbx_seq_one_letter_code
_entity_poly.pdbx_strand_id
1 'polypeptide(L)'
;MDIGFSSYHNGGPVREQDFERLSQTVGTSILKISQNVSSMQKMVNQLGGATDSQELRNQLHQIQHYTHQLSKDTTVHLKDLNAIASNSSSTSPGEQTRRNMRLQNERLHDEFMTALTSFQGIQRLAAAKEKEMVKKAKASAGIQFGEKKQETLIELQDSRTQKQLQQQNLQDEQNLRMLEEQEASIRQLEIDISDVNQIFKDLGALVHDQGEVIDSIEASVERTEVFVSEGAQQLRTAATYQNKLRKKKCILVIIGAVALSILIGIIVWQTS
;
A
#
# COMPACT_ATOMS: atom_id res chain seq x y z
N MET A 1 -56.80 11.57 9.03
CA MET A 1 -55.55 12.35 8.92
C MET A 1 -54.71 11.93 10.11
N ASP A 2 -53.84 10.92 9.93
CA ASP A 2 -52.86 10.54 10.95
C ASP A 2 -51.49 10.91 10.42
N ILE A 3 -50.92 11.93 11.07
CA ILE A 3 -49.62 12.52 10.77
C ILE A 3 -48.57 11.60 11.39
N GLY A 4 -47.72 11.04 10.53
CA GLY A 4 -46.56 10.27 10.94
C GLY A 4 -45.56 11.11 11.74
N PHE A 5 -45.08 10.55 12.84
CA PHE A 5 -43.82 10.92 13.44
C PHE A 5 -42.91 9.69 13.38
N SER A 6 -42.10 9.61 12.33
CA SER A 6 -41.00 8.65 12.23
C SER A 6 -39.75 9.29 12.81
N SER A 7 -39.21 8.65 13.84
CA SER A 7 -38.14 9.13 14.72
C SER A 7 -36.79 9.18 14.02
N TYR A 8 -36.34 10.36 13.60
CA TYR A 8 -34.96 10.60 13.16
C TYR A 8 -34.09 11.00 14.36
N HIS A 9 -33.48 10.04 15.07
CA HIS A 9 -32.44 10.40 16.05
C HIS A 9 -31.36 9.36 16.38
N ASN A 10 -31.18 8.27 15.62
CA ASN A 10 -30.30 7.17 16.05
C ASN A 10 -29.09 6.89 15.14
N GLY A 11 -28.40 7.93 14.64
CA GLY A 11 -27.25 7.77 13.71
C GLY A 11 -25.89 8.28 14.19
N GLY A 12 -25.82 9.13 15.22
CA GLY A 12 -24.58 9.78 15.68
C GLY A 12 -23.49 8.82 16.21
N PRO A 13 -23.76 8.01 17.25
CA PRO A 13 -22.75 7.16 17.86
C PRO A 13 -22.27 6.01 16.96
N VAL A 14 -23.11 5.54 16.04
CA VAL A 14 -22.75 4.50 15.06
C VAL A 14 -21.80 5.08 14.00
N ARG A 15 -22.10 6.28 13.49
CA ARG A 15 -21.28 6.97 12.49
C ARG A 15 -19.88 7.30 13.00
N GLU A 16 -19.76 7.75 14.25
CA GLU A 16 -18.46 8.04 14.87
C GLU A 16 -17.64 6.75 15.05
N GLN A 17 -18.28 5.65 15.45
CA GLN A 17 -17.62 4.35 15.56
C GLN A 17 -17.13 3.82 14.20
N ASP A 18 -17.92 4.00 13.13
CA ASP A 18 -17.54 3.58 11.79
C ASP A 18 -16.39 4.43 11.24
N PHE A 19 -16.41 5.74 11.48
CA PHE A 19 -15.31 6.63 11.14
C PHE A 19 -14.00 6.23 11.83
N GLU A 20 -14.04 5.96 13.14
CA GLU A 20 -12.87 5.53 13.90
C GLU A 20 -12.30 4.19 13.41
N ARG A 21 -13.17 3.26 12.99
CA ARG A 21 -12.72 1.97 12.43
C ARG A 21 -12.05 2.16 11.07
N LEU A 22 -12.67 2.93 10.18
CA LEU A 22 -12.13 3.23 8.86
C LEU A 22 -10.82 4.02 8.97
N SER A 23 -10.75 5.03 9.83
CA SER A 23 -9.56 5.85 10.02
C SER A 23 -8.37 5.03 10.52
N GLN A 24 -8.61 4.11 11.45
CA GLN A 24 -7.59 3.16 11.92
C GLN A 24 -7.14 2.20 10.81
N THR A 25 -8.08 1.74 9.98
CA THR A 25 -7.80 0.84 8.86
C THR A 25 -6.94 1.55 7.82
N VAL A 26 -7.34 2.75 7.38
CA VAL A 26 -6.59 3.59 6.45
C VAL A 26 -5.19 3.89 7.00
N GLY A 27 -5.07 4.35 8.24
CA GLY A 27 -3.77 4.62 8.85
C GLY A 27 -2.86 3.39 8.93
N THR A 28 -3.42 2.21 9.20
CA THR A 28 -2.68 0.94 9.19
C THR A 28 -2.23 0.55 7.78
N SER A 29 -3.07 0.77 6.77
CA SER A 29 -2.71 0.51 5.37
C SER A 29 -1.61 1.44 4.88
N ILE A 30 -1.70 2.74 5.15
CA ILE A 30 -0.66 3.74 4.82
C ILE A 30 0.69 3.30 5.39
N LEU A 31 0.70 2.92 6.67
CA LEU A 31 1.90 2.41 7.33
C LEU A 31 2.50 1.20 6.58
N LYS A 32 1.68 0.20 6.28
CA LYS A 32 2.14 -0.99 5.56
C LYS A 32 2.69 -0.63 4.18
N ILE A 33 2.07 0.31 3.46
CA ILE A 33 2.59 0.82 2.18
C ILE A 33 3.99 1.40 2.38
N SER A 34 4.18 2.31 3.34
CA SER A 34 5.50 2.90 3.61
C SER A 34 6.57 1.85 4.00
N GLN A 35 6.19 0.83 4.77
CA GLN A 35 7.09 -0.29 5.13
C GLN A 35 7.46 -1.14 3.92
N ASN A 36 6.49 -1.42 3.06
CA ASN A 36 6.71 -2.16 1.83
C ASN A 36 7.62 -1.37 0.89
N VAL A 37 7.42 -0.06 0.74
CA VAL A 37 8.30 0.82 -0.04
C VAL A 37 9.74 0.74 0.44
N SER A 38 9.94 0.82 1.75
CA SER A 38 11.29 0.70 2.35
C SER A 38 11.93 -0.67 2.07
N SER A 39 11.13 -1.74 2.10
CA SER A 39 11.59 -3.09 1.79
C SER A 39 11.91 -3.24 0.31
N MET A 40 11.04 -2.73 -0.58
CA MET A 40 11.25 -2.70 -2.04
C MET A 40 12.51 -1.93 -2.40
N GLN A 41 12.77 -0.79 -1.77
CA GLN A 41 14.00 -0.04 -1.99
C GLN A 41 15.25 -0.88 -1.74
N LYS A 42 15.28 -1.64 -0.63
CA LYS A 42 16.40 -2.53 -0.31
C LYS A 42 16.56 -3.64 -1.34
N MET A 43 15.45 -4.26 -1.75
CA MET A 43 15.46 -5.33 -2.75
C MET A 43 15.91 -4.82 -4.13
N VAL A 44 15.37 -3.69 -4.59
CA VAL A 44 15.71 -3.07 -5.88
C VAL A 44 17.18 -2.64 -5.93
N ASN A 45 17.74 -2.14 -4.82
CA ASN A 45 19.15 -1.79 -4.74
C ASN A 45 20.07 -3.02 -4.85
N GLN A 46 19.59 -4.20 -4.44
CA GLN A 46 20.33 -5.46 -4.54
C GLN A 46 20.22 -6.11 -5.93
N LEU A 47 19.24 -5.72 -6.76
CA LEU A 47 19.11 -6.21 -8.13
C LEU A 47 20.34 -5.84 -8.98
N GLY A 48 20.89 -6.84 -9.67
CA GLY A 48 22.11 -6.73 -10.47
C GLY A 48 23.42 -6.72 -9.65
N GLY A 49 23.35 -6.87 -8.32
CA GLY A 49 24.50 -6.97 -7.43
C GLY A 49 24.91 -8.43 -7.14
N ALA A 50 25.89 -8.60 -6.25
CA ALA A 50 26.39 -9.93 -5.85
C ALA A 50 25.37 -10.80 -5.09
N THR A 51 24.30 -10.19 -4.55
CA THR A 51 23.23 -10.87 -3.82
C THR A 51 21.94 -11.02 -4.62
N ASP A 52 21.98 -10.74 -5.92
CA ASP A 52 20.83 -10.92 -6.82
C ASP A 52 20.46 -12.41 -6.89
N SER A 53 19.17 -12.71 -6.78
CA SER A 53 18.64 -14.07 -6.82
C SER A 53 17.21 -14.08 -7.33
N GLN A 54 16.80 -15.22 -7.90
CA GLN A 54 15.41 -15.39 -8.35
C GLN A 54 14.42 -15.26 -7.18
N GLU A 55 14.79 -15.69 -5.97
CA GLU A 55 13.97 -15.55 -4.77
C GLU A 55 13.74 -14.08 -4.40
N LEU A 56 14.79 -13.26 -4.43
CA LEU A 56 14.69 -11.81 -4.19
C LEU A 56 13.72 -11.14 -5.18
N ARG A 57 13.78 -11.55 -6.46
CA ARG A 57 12.90 -11.04 -7.52
C ARG A 57 11.45 -11.45 -7.28
N ASN A 58 11.21 -12.71 -6.94
CA ASN A 58 9.87 -13.21 -6.60
C ASN A 58 9.27 -12.45 -5.39
N GLN A 59 10.08 -12.22 -4.35
CA GLN A 59 9.67 -11.45 -3.18
C GLN A 59 9.36 -9.99 -3.51
N LEU A 60 10.17 -9.37 -4.38
CA LEU A 60 9.92 -8.02 -4.87
C LEU A 60 8.57 -7.94 -5.60
N HIS A 61 8.29 -8.85 -6.53
CA HIS A 61 7.01 -8.89 -7.24
C HIS A 61 5.82 -9.10 -6.31
N GLN A 62 5.95 -9.98 -5.31
CA GLN A 62 4.89 -10.23 -4.34
C GLN A 62 4.58 -8.99 -3.50
N ILE A 63 5.61 -8.30 -3.01
CA ILE A 63 5.43 -7.07 -2.22
C ILE A 63 4.90 -5.93 -3.09
N GLN A 64 5.35 -5.81 -4.35
CA GLN A 64 4.79 -4.84 -5.31
C GLN A 64 3.29 -5.08 -5.53
N HIS A 65 2.89 -6.30 -5.87
CA HIS A 65 1.49 -6.64 -6.10
C HIS A 65 0.62 -6.42 -4.85
N TYR A 66 1.09 -6.86 -3.68
CA TYR A 66 0.38 -6.64 -2.42
C TYR A 66 0.22 -5.15 -2.11
N THR A 67 1.26 -4.34 -2.32
CA THR A 67 1.23 -2.89 -2.08
C THR A 67 0.28 -2.19 -3.04
N HIS A 68 0.20 -2.66 -4.29
CA HIS A 68 -0.73 -2.14 -5.29
C HIS A 68 -2.19 -2.41 -4.89
N GLN A 69 -2.53 -3.63 -4.49
CA GLN A 69 -3.88 -3.95 -4.01
C GLN A 69 -4.23 -3.16 -2.75
N LEU A 70 -3.30 -3.08 -1.80
CA LEU A 70 -3.48 -2.31 -0.58
C LEU A 70 -3.74 -0.82 -0.87
N SER A 71 -3.11 -0.27 -1.91
CA SER A 71 -3.34 1.10 -2.36
C SER A 71 -4.76 1.30 -2.92
N LYS A 72 -5.26 0.34 -3.71
CA LYS A 72 -6.64 0.36 -4.23
C LYS A 72 -7.65 0.30 -3.09
N ASP A 73 -7.49 -0.64 -2.16
CA ASP A 73 -8.37 -0.79 -1.00
C ASP A 73 -8.36 0.46 -0.11
N THR A 74 -7.18 1.03 0.13
CA THR A 74 -7.04 2.27 0.92
C THR A 74 -7.74 3.44 0.27
N THR A 75 -7.72 3.52 -1.06
CA THR A 75 -8.45 4.56 -1.82
C THR A 75 -9.96 4.44 -1.60
N VAL A 76 -10.51 3.22 -1.61
CA VAL A 76 -11.94 2.98 -1.33
C VAL A 76 -12.28 3.40 0.10
N HIS A 77 -11.52 2.93 1.09
CA HIS A 77 -11.76 3.29 2.49
C HIS A 77 -11.64 4.79 2.74
N LEU A 78 -10.71 5.48 2.08
CA LEU A 78 -10.54 6.92 2.21
C LEU A 78 -11.72 7.70 1.58
N LYS A 79 -12.26 7.23 0.45
CA LYS A 79 -13.50 7.78 -0.14
C LYS A 79 -14.69 7.63 0.82
N ASP A 80 -14.86 6.46 1.43
CA ASP A 80 -15.91 6.21 2.42
C ASP A 80 -15.74 7.10 3.66
N LEU A 81 -14.51 7.23 4.15
CA LEU A 81 -14.16 8.09 5.27
C LEU A 81 -14.46 9.56 4.97
N ASN A 82 -14.15 10.02 3.75
CA ASN A 82 -14.48 11.36 3.28
C ASN A 82 -16.00 11.59 3.20
N ALA A 83 -16.78 10.61 2.73
CA ALA A 83 -18.25 10.67 2.72
C ALA A 83 -18.83 10.80 4.14
N ILE A 84 -18.23 10.11 5.12
CA ILE A 84 -18.61 10.21 6.53
C ILE A 84 -18.19 11.55 7.16
N ALA A 85 -17.09 12.16 6.71
CA ALA A 85 -16.65 13.48 7.19
C ALA A 85 -17.48 14.64 6.57
N SER A 86 -17.93 14.49 5.32
CA SER A 86 -18.60 15.54 4.53
C SER A 86 -20.14 15.57 4.70
N ASN A 87 -20.83 14.42 4.73
CA ASN A 87 -22.31 14.32 4.74
C ASN A 87 -23.00 14.71 6.05
N SER A 88 -22.70 15.87 6.60
CA SER A 88 -23.29 16.29 7.87
C SER A 88 -23.82 17.72 7.75
N SER A 89 -25.14 17.88 7.82
CA SER A 89 -25.85 19.16 7.74
C SER A 89 -25.65 20.00 9.01
N SER A 90 -25.78 21.31 8.89
CA SER A 90 -25.21 22.37 9.73
C SER A 90 -26.02 22.74 10.99
N THR A 91 -26.82 21.85 11.57
CA THR A 91 -27.82 22.28 12.58
C THR A 91 -27.88 21.44 13.87
N SER A 92 -26.78 20.81 14.33
CA SER A 92 -26.83 19.97 15.56
C SER A 92 -25.62 20.12 16.49
N PRO A 93 -25.78 20.00 17.82
CA PRO A 93 -24.68 20.06 18.80
C PRO A 93 -23.69 18.92 18.58
N GLY A 94 -22.52 19.22 18.01
CA GLY A 94 -21.47 18.24 17.71
C GLY A 94 -20.31 18.78 16.86
N GLU A 95 -20.16 20.10 16.81
CA GLU A 95 -19.27 20.81 15.89
C GLU A 95 -17.80 20.47 16.10
N GLN A 96 -17.38 20.31 17.37
CA GLN A 96 -16.00 19.95 17.72
C GLN A 96 -15.61 18.54 17.25
N THR A 97 -16.45 17.53 17.50
CA THR A 97 -16.21 16.15 17.04
C THR A 97 -16.12 16.10 15.52
N ARG A 98 -17.00 16.82 14.82
CA ARG A 98 -17.02 16.86 13.36
C ARG A 98 -15.78 17.56 12.77
N ARG A 99 -15.33 18.65 13.41
CA ARG A 99 -14.07 19.31 13.05
C ARG A 99 -12.90 18.35 13.22
N ASN A 100 -12.85 17.60 14.32
CA ASN A 100 -11.80 16.61 14.55
C ASN A 100 -11.80 15.51 13.47
N MET A 101 -12.98 15.03 13.05
CA MET A 101 -13.09 14.03 11.97
C MET A 101 -12.59 14.58 10.63
N ARG A 102 -12.91 15.83 10.29
CA ARG A 102 -12.42 16.47 9.05
C ARG A 102 -10.90 16.62 9.05
N LEU A 103 -10.34 17.16 10.13
CA LEU A 103 -8.89 17.29 10.29
C LEU A 103 -8.17 15.93 10.23
N GLN A 104 -8.77 14.88 10.79
CA GLN A 104 -8.21 13.53 10.70
C GLN A 104 -8.29 12.96 9.27
N ASN A 105 -9.39 13.19 8.55
CA ASN A 105 -9.55 12.80 7.14
C ASN A 105 -8.50 13.49 6.25
N GLU A 106 -8.34 14.81 6.39
CA GLU A 106 -7.33 15.61 5.68
C GLU A 106 -5.92 15.07 5.95
N ARG A 107 -5.58 14.83 7.22
CA ARG A 107 -4.28 14.28 7.59
C ARG A 107 -4.01 12.91 6.97
N LEU A 108 -5.00 12.01 7.01
CA LEU A 108 -4.87 10.67 6.42
C LEU A 108 -4.75 10.73 4.89
N HIS A 109 -5.43 11.68 4.25
CA HIS A 109 -5.31 11.92 2.82
C HIS A 109 -3.88 12.35 2.45
N ASP A 110 -3.33 13.36 3.15
CA ASP A 110 -1.96 13.84 2.92
C ASP A 110 -0.90 12.75 3.18
N GLU A 111 -1.05 11.99 4.28
CA GLU A 111 -0.17 10.86 4.59
C GLU A 111 -0.24 9.78 3.50
N PHE A 112 -1.44 9.50 2.96
CA PHE A 112 -1.61 8.51 1.89
C PHE A 112 -1.00 8.98 0.57
N MET A 113 -1.19 10.25 0.19
CA MET A 113 -0.57 10.85 -1.00
C MET A 113 0.96 10.77 -0.94
N THR A 114 1.53 11.02 0.24
CA THR A 114 2.99 10.91 0.47
C THR A 114 3.48 9.47 0.31
N ALA A 115 2.75 8.50 0.89
CA ALA A 115 3.08 7.08 0.77
C ALA A 115 2.97 6.58 -0.68
N LEU A 116 1.93 7.00 -1.41
CA LEU A 116 1.75 6.68 -2.83
C LEU A 116 2.84 7.28 -3.72
N THR A 117 3.25 8.52 -3.45
CA THR A 117 4.35 9.17 -4.20
C THR A 117 5.64 8.38 -4.05
N SER A 118 5.96 7.99 -2.81
CA SER A 118 7.10 7.13 -2.52
C SER A 118 6.98 5.76 -3.20
N PHE A 119 5.78 5.16 -3.20
CA PHE A 119 5.51 3.89 -3.86
C PHE A 119 5.69 3.96 -5.38
N GLN A 120 5.18 5.00 -6.01
CA GLN A 120 5.34 5.21 -7.44
C GLN A 120 6.82 5.43 -7.81
N GLY A 121 7.56 6.16 -6.97
CA GLY A 121 9.00 6.33 -7.13
C GLY A 121 9.76 5.01 -7.18
N ILE A 122 9.50 4.11 -6.21
CA ILE A 122 10.15 2.80 -6.18
C ILE A 122 9.70 1.87 -7.31
N GLN A 123 8.43 1.92 -7.74
CA GLN A 123 7.96 1.17 -8.91
C GLN A 123 8.70 1.58 -10.19
N ARG A 124 8.87 2.90 -10.42
CA ARG A 124 9.64 3.41 -11.57
C ARG A 124 11.11 2.98 -11.51
N LEU A 125 11.72 3.04 -10.33
CA LEU A 125 13.09 2.59 -10.14
C LEU A 125 13.24 1.09 -10.42
N ALA A 126 12.31 0.27 -9.92
CA ALA A 126 12.28 -1.17 -10.18
C ALA A 126 12.15 -1.47 -11.68
N ALA A 127 11.21 -0.83 -12.36
CA ALA A 127 11.01 -0.99 -13.81
C ALA A 127 12.24 -0.55 -14.61
N ALA A 128 12.89 0.55 -14.24
CA ALA A 128 14.13 1.01 -14.88
C ALA A 128 15.27 0.00 -14.73
N LYS A 129 15.48 -0.52 -13.51
CA LYS A 129 16.46 -1.57 -13.21
C LYS A 129 16.19 -2.85 -14.02
N GLU A 130 14.95 -3.30 -14.05
CA GLU A 130 14.56 -4.51 -14.79
C GLU A 130 14.78 -4.36 -16.30
N LYS A 131 14.40 -3.20 -16.86
CA LYS A 131 14.64 -2.86 -18.26
C LYS A 131 16.13 -2.81 -18.61
N GLU A 132 16.96 -2.27 -17.73
CA GLU A 132 18.42 -2.26 -17.91
C GLU A 132 18.99 -3.69 -17.92
N MET A 133 18.53 -4.55 -17.00
CA MET A 133 18.95 -5.95 -16.94
C MET A 133 18.54 -6.73 -18.20
N VAL A 134 17.31 -6.56 -18.67
CA VAL A 134 16.82 -7.16 -19.93
C VAL A 134 17.68 -6.68 -21.10
N LYS A 135 17.97 -5.38 -21.19
CA LYS A 135 18.81 -4.81 -22.25
C LYS A 135 20.22 -5.41 -22.23
N LYS A 136 20.81 -5.57 -21.05
CA LYS A 136 22.14 -6.17 -20.88
C LYS A 136 22.14 -7.65 -21.24
N ALA A 137 21.13 -8.41 -20.83
CA ALA A 137 20.96 -9.82 -21.15
C ALA A 137 20.81 -10.05 -22.67
N LYS A 138 20.02 -9.21 -23.35
CA LYS A 138 19.88 -9.22 -24.82
C LYS A 138 21.21 -8.93 -25.52
N ALA A 139 21.97 -7.94 -25.03
CA ALA A 139 23.27 -7.61 -25.59
C ALA A 139 24.31 -8.73 -25.39
N SER A 140 24.33 -9.38 -24.22
CA SER A 140 25.23 -10.50 -23.94
C SER A 140 24.87 -11.77 -24.72
N ALA A 141 23.59 -11.99 -25.02
CA ALA A 141 23.14 -13.12 -25.80
C ALA A 141 23.35 -12.94 -27.32
N GLY A 142 23.84 -11.78 -27.77
CA GLY A 142 24.01 -11.49 -29.21
C GLY A 142 22.69 -11.45 -30.00
N ILE A 143 21.54 -11.42 -29.30
CA ILE A 143 20.21 -11.39 -29.90
C ILE A 143 19.91 -9.95 -30.34
N GLN A 144 20.51 -9.54 -31.46
CA GLN A 144 19.98 -8.43 -32.24
C GLN A 144 18.69 -8.92 -32.92
N PHE A 145 17.55 -8.69 -32.27
CA PHE A 145 16.26 -8.93 -32.89
C PHE A 145 16.04 -7.83 -33.95
N GLY A 146 16.53 -8.10 -35.15
CA GLY A 146 16.59 -7.10 -36.22
C GLY A 146 17.34 -7.53 -37.47
N GLU A 147 17.41 -8.82 -37.79
CA GLU A 147 17.52 -9.30 -39.17
C GLU A 147 17.32 -10.82 -39.14
N LYS A 148 16.37 -11.32 -39.94
CA LYS A 148 16.23 -12.74 -40.21
C LYS A 148 17.55 -13.23 -40.79
N LYS A 149 18.42 -13.85 -39.99
CA LYS A 149 19.53 -14.64 -40.52
C LYS A 149 19.02 -16.02 -40.92
N GLN A 150 18.07 -16.01 -41.84
CA GLN A 150 17.68 -17.18 -42.63
C GLN A 150 18.54 -17.13 -43.89
N GLU A 151 19.74 -17.70 -43.81
CA GLU A 151 20.57 -18.18 -44.95
C GLU A 151 21.90 -18.68 -44.36
N THR A 152 22.11 -19.99 -44.18
CA THR A 152 22.63 -20.98 -45.15
C THR A 152 24.06 -21.37 -44.76
N LEU A 153 24.24 -22.61 -44.29
CA LEU A 153 25.26 -23.51 -44.85
C LEU A 153 24.93 -24.95 -44.44
N ILE A 154 24.18 -25.64 -45.30
CA ILE A 154 24.14 -27.11 -45.31
C ILE A 154 25.43 -27.53 -46.04
N GLU A 155 26.56 -27.58 -45.33
CA GLU A 155 27.77 -28.20 -45.87
C GLU A 155 28.56 -28.88 -44.76
N LEU A 156 28.58 -30.22 -44.85
CA LEU A 156 29.38 -31.19 -44.10
C LEU A 156 29.21 -31.19 -42.56
N GLN A 157 28.13 -31.82 -42.07
CA GLN A 157 27.86 -31.93 -40.64
C GLN A 157 28.41 -33.24 -40.04
N ASP A 158 29.49 -33.12 -39.27
CA ASP A 158 29.96 -34.14 -38.33
C ASP A 158 28.96 -34.31 -37.17
N SER A 159 28.80 -35.52 -36.63
CA SER A 159 27.80 -35.84 -35.59
C SER A 159 28.01 -35.05 -34.29
N ARG A 160 29.25 -34.58 -34.05
CA ARG A 160 29.61 -33.69 -32.94
C ARG A 160 29.09 -32.26 -33.13
N THR A 161 29.16 -31.73 -34.35
CA THR A 161 28.68 -30.39 -34.70
C THR A 161 27.16 -30.29 -34.54
N GLN A 162 26.43 -31.38 -34.86
CA GLN A 162 24.98 -31.45 -34.67
C GLN A 162 24.56 -31.43 -33.19
N LYS A 163 25.26 -32.17 -32.32
CA LYS A 163 25.00 -32.13 -30.87
C LYS A 163 25.31 -30.75 -30.27
N GLN A 164 26.39 -30.10 -30.72
CA GLN A 164 26.76 -28.76 -30.25
C GLN A 164 25.74 -27.70 -30.68
N LEU A 165 25.28 -27.74 -31.95
CA LEU A 165 24.21 -26.87 -32.45
C LEU A 165 22.88 -27.10 -31.73
N GLN A 166 22.54 -28.35 -31.42
CA GLN A 166 21.32 -28.67 -30.67
C GLN A 166 21.40 -28.13 -29.23
N GLN A 167 22.54 -28.30 -28.54
CA GLN A 167 22.73 -27.80 -27.18
C GLN A 167 22.72 -26.26 -27.12
N GLN A 168 23.28 -25.60 -28.15
CA GLN A 168 23.25 -24.14 -28.30
C GLN A 168 21.82 -23.63 -28.54
N ASN A 169 21.04 -24.28 -29.43
CA ASN A 169 19.63 -23.95 -29.64
C ASN A 169 18.78 -24.12 -28.37
N LEU A 170 18.99 -25.17 -27.56
CA LEU A 170 18.26 -25.34 -26.30
C LEU A 170 18.58 -24.21 -25.30
N GLN A 171 19.84 -23.77 -25.26
CA GLN A 171 20.27 -22.70 -24.36
C GLN A 171 19.74 -21.33 -24.81
N ASP A 172 19.70 -21.09 -26.12
CA ASP A 172 19.10 -19.90 -26.70
C ASP A 172 17.58 -19.86 -26.44
N GLU A 173 16.88 -20.98 -26.57
CA GLU A 173 15.44 -21.07 -26.28
C GLU A 173 15.13 -20.78 -24.81
N GLN A 174 15.94 -21.29 -23.86
CA GLN A 174 15.77 -20.99 -22.43
C GLN A 174 16.03 -19.52 -22.12
N ASN A 175 17.06 -18.93 -22.72
CA ASN A 175 17.35 -17.50 -22.58
C ASN A 175 16.22 -16.64 -23.15
N LEU A 176 15.64 -17.05 -24.29
CA LEU A 176 14.51 -16.35 -24.91
C LEU A 176 13.29 -16.34 -23.99
N ARG A 177 12.92 -17.50 -23.43
CA ARG A 177 11.79 -17.61 -22.50
C ARG A 177 11.98 -16.75 -21.25
N MET A 178 13.18 -16.75 -20.68
CA MET A 178 13.50 -15.90 -19.52
C MET A 178 13.39 -14.40 -19.86
N LEU A 179 13.80 -14.01 -21.07
CA LEU A 179 13.65 -12.62 -21.54
C LEU A 179 12.17 -12.25 -21.76
N GLU A 180 11.36 -13.16 -22.30
CA GLU A 180 9.91 -12.96 -22.49
C GLU A 180 9.18 -12.78 -21.15
N GLU A 181 9.51 -13.60 -20.14
CA GLU A 181 8.95 -13.47 -18.79
C GLU A 181 9.30 -12.12 -18.16
N GLN A 182 10.55 -11.65 -18.31
CA GLN A 182 10.97 -10.34 -17.82
C GLN A 182 10.27 -9.19 -18.56
N GLU A 183 10.07 -9.31 -19.88
CA GLU A 183 9.28 -8.29 -20.61
C GLU A 183 7.82 -8.25 -20.16
N ALA A 184 7.21 -9.39 -19.91
CA ALA A 184 5.84 -9.45 -19.39
C ALA A 184 5.74 -8.78 -18.01
N SER A 185 6.71 -9.03 -17.13
CA SER A 185 6.83 -8.38 -15.82
C SER A 185 6.94 -6.85 -15.95
N ILE A 186 7.80 -6.35 -16.84
CA ILE A 186 7.95 -4.90 -17.10
C ILE A 186 6.63 -4.29 -17.58
N ARG A 187 5.90 -4.96 -18.50
CA ARG A 187 4.59 -4.47 -18.96
C ARG A 187 3.58 -4.41 -17.82
N GLN A 188 3.57 -5.40 -16.92
CA GLN A 188 2.70 -5.37 -15.76
C GLN A 188 3.04 -4.19 -14.83
N LEU A 189 4.32 -3.91 -14.62
CA LEU A 189 4.75 -2.73 -13.86
C LEU A 189 4.29 -1.42 -14.50
N GLU A 190 4.32 -1.30 -15.83
CA GLU A 190 3.80 -0.13 -16.55
C GLU A 190 2.30 0.06 -16.33
N ILE A 191 1.53 -1.04 -16.35
CA ILE A 191 0.09 -1.03 -16.03
C ILE A 191 -0.12 -0.58 -14.57
N ASP A 192 0.60 -1.17 -13.62
CA ASP A 192 0.46 -0.84 -12.20
C ASP A 192 0.83 0.63 -11.91
N ILE A 193 1.82 1.20 -12.60
CA ILE A 193 2.17 2.62 -12.50
C ILE A 193 1.05 3.51 -13.05
N SER A 194 0.38 3.08 -14.14
CA SER A 194 -0.78 3.78 -14.68
C SER A 194 -1.96 3.74 -13.72
N ASP A 195 -2.21 2.60 -13.06
CA ASP A 195 -3.24 2.45 -12.04
C ASP A 195 -2.99 3.38 -10.84
N VAL A 196 -1.74 3.50 -10.38
CA VAL A 196 -1.39 4.46 -9.32
C VAL A 196 -1.64 5.90 -9.76
N ASN A 197 -1.38 6.26 -11.02
CA ASN A 197 -1.74 7.58 -11.55
C ASN A 197 -3.26 7.82 -11.52
N GLN A 198 -4.06 6.78 -11.76
CA GLN A 198 -5.51 6.88 -11.65
C GLN A 198 -5.93 7.11 -10.19
N ILE A 199 -5.29 6.44 -9.23
CA ILE A 199 -5.49 6.69 -7.80
C ILE A 199 -5.19 8.16 -7.47
N PHE A 200 -4.08 8.73 -7.96
CA PHE A 200 -3.77 10.15 -7.75
C PHE A 200 -4.86 11.10 -8.25
N LYS A 201 -5.42 10.82 -9.44
CA LYS A 201 -6.54 11.64 -9.98
C LYS A 201 -7.78 11.52 -9.11
N ASP A 202 -8.11 10.30 -8.71
CA ASP A 202 -9.25 10.02 -7.84
C ASP A 202 -9.11 10.72 -6.48
N LEU A 203 -7.91 10.74 -5.92
CA LEU A 203 -7.62 11.43 -4.66
C LEU A 203 -7.57 12.96 -4.81
N GLY A 204 -7.07 13.47 -5.95
CA GLY A 204 -7.07 14.90 -6.25
C GLY A 204 -8.48 15.47 -6.37
N ALA A 205 -9.43 14.69 -6.91
CA ALA A 205 -10.85 15.06 -6.94
C ALA A 205 -11.45 15.24 -5.53
N LEU A 206 -10.97 14.48 -4.54
CA LEU A 206 -11.43 14.62 -3.14
C LEU A 206 -10.95 15.92 -2.47
N VAL A 207 -9.91 16.57 -2.98
CA VAL A 207 -9.37 17.82 -2.44
C VAL A 207 -10.17 19.04 -2.95
N HIS A 208 -10.67 19.00 -4.19
CA HIS A 208 -11.39 20.12 -4.79
C HIS A 208 -12.74 20.43 -4.10
N ASP A 209 -13.38 19.42 -3.50
CA ASP A 209 -14.66 19.56 -2.80
C ASP A 209 -14.55 20.14 -1.37
N GLN A 210 -13.33 20.35 -0.84
CA GLN A 210 -13.14 20.73 0.57
C GLN A 210 -13.00 22.23 0.85
N GLY A 211 -12.95 23.09 -0.17
CA GLY A 211 -13.23 24.54 -0.01
C GLY A 211 -12.43 25.29 1.07
N GLU A 212 -11.16 24.97 1.28
CA GLU A 212 -10.19 25.84 1.97
C GLU A 212 -8.79 25.53 1.43
N VAL A 213 -7.98 26.57 1.20
CA VAL A 213 -6.70 26.51 0.46
C VAL A 213 -5.69 25.64 1.20
N ILE A 214 -5.33 24.49 0.62
CA ILE A 214 -4.28 23.60 1.13
C ILE A 214 -2.93 24.03 0.53
N ASP A 215 -2.08 24.60 1.37
CA ASP A 215 -0.69 25.00 1.09
C ASP A 215 0.33 23.85 1.38
N SER A 216 -0.08 22.58 1.25
CA SER A 216 0.73 21.42 1.66
C SER A 216 1.32 20.58 0.52
N ILE A 217 0.98 20.88 -0.74
CA ILE A 217 1.45 20.08 -1.89
C ILE A 217 2.93 20.37 -2.21
N GLU A 218 3.42 21.60 -1.99
CA GLU A 218 4.80 21.96 -2.31
C GLU A 218 5.82 21.46 -1.25
N ALA A 219 5.38 21.30 0.00
CA ALA A 219 6.25 20.87 1.10
C ALA A 219 6.48 19.34 1.21
N SER A 220 5.65 18.51 0.55
CA SER A 220 5.79 17.04 0.60
C SER A 220 6.81 16.50 -0.40
N VAL A 221 7.05 17.23 -1.50
CA VAL A 221 8.08 16.87 -2.49
C VAL A 221 9.49 17.05 -1.91
N GLU A 222 9.72 18.09 -1.11
CA GLU A 222 11.04 18.37 -0.50
C GLU A 222 11.37 17.46 0.70
N ARG A 223 10.37 16.83 1.34
CA ARG A 223 10.58 15.97 2.52
C ARG A 223 10.75 14.48 2.23
N THR A 224 10.62 14.04 0.98
CA THR A 224 10.65 12.60 0.64
C THR A 224 12.05 11.96 0.88
N GLU A 225 13.12 12.76 0.98
CA GLU A 225 14.47 12.27 1.25
C GLU A 225 14.71 11.91 2.75
N VAL A 226 13.90 12.43 3.68
CA VAL A 226 14.15 12.31 5.14
C VAL A 226 13.23 11.29 5.85
N PHE A 227 12.06 10.96 5.29
CA PHE A 227 11.01 10.20 6.00
C PHE A 227 11.22 8.68 6.16
N VAL A 228 12.19 8.07 5.46
CA VAL A 228 12.47 6.63 5.61
C VAL A 228 13.15 6.31 6.94
N SER A 229 13.88 7.27 7.53
CA SER A 229 14.62 7.07 8.78
C SER A 229 13.75 7.36 10.03
N GLU A 230 12.97 8.44 10.02
CA GLU A 230 12.13 8.83 11.19
C GLU A 230 10.80 8.08 11.28
N GLY A 231 10.27 7.55 10.16
CA GLY A 231 9.06 6.72 10.16
C GLY A 231 9.18 5.54 11.11
N ALA A 232 10.32 4.84 11.14
CA ALA A 232 10.55 3.72 12.07
C ALA A 232 10.45 4.11 13.56
N GLN A 233 10.80 5.36 13.91
CA GLN A 233 10.82 5.84 15.29
C GLN A 233 9.42 6.25 15.78
N GLN A 234 8.60 6.88 14.94
CA GLN A 234 7.20 7.19 15.28
C GLN A 234 6.32 5.91 15.35
N LEU A 235 6.72 4.84 14.67
CA LEU A 235 6.01 3.55 14.64
C LEU A 235 6.17 2.70 15.89
N ARG A 236 7.26 2.87 16.63
CA ARG A 236 7.40 2.29 17.97
C ARG A 236 6.39 2.92 18.94
N THR A 237 5.98 4.16 18.71
CA THR A 237 5.05 4.91 19.55
C THR A 237 3.58 4.51 19.29
N ALA A 238 3.21 4.25 18.03
CA ALA A 238 1.85 3.80 17.69
C ALA A 238 1.54 2.35 18.15
N ALA A 239 2.49 1.43 17.98
CA ALA A 239 2.34 0.05 18.46
C ALA A 239 2.31 -0.04 20.00
N THR A 240 3.06 0.83 20.70
CA THR A 240 2.99 0.93 22.16
C THR A 240 1.67 1.53 22.65
N TYR A 241 1.03 2.40 21.87
CA TYR A 241 -0.29 2.95 22.21
C TYR A 241 -1.40 1.90 22.14
N GLN A 242 -1.43 1.06 21.10
CA GLN A 242 -2.33 -0.10 20.95
C GLN A 242 -2.19 -1.10 22.12
N ASN A 243 -0.97 -1.37 22.58
CA ASN A 243 -0.73 -2.22 23.75
C ASN A 243 -1.15 -1.58 25.07
N LYS A 244 -1.02 -0.25 25.21
CA LYS A 244 -1.49 0.48 26.40
C LYS A 244 -3.01 0.49 26.50
N LEU A 245 -3.74 0.59 25.39
CA LEU A 245 -5.20 0.52 25.38
C LEU A 245 -5.72 -0.88 25.79
N ARG A 246 -5.07 -1.95 25.33
CA ARG A 246 -5.41 -3.34 25.75
C ARG A 246 -5.20 -3.56 27.25
N LYS A 247 -4.10 -3.03 27.81
CA LYS A 247 -3.82 -3.10 29.26
C LYS A 247 -4.83 -2.29 30.09
N LYS A 248 -5.20 -1.08 29.64
CA LYS A 248 -6.20 -0.24 30.34
C LYS A 248 -7.60 -0.87 30.34
N LYS A 249 -8.02 -1.51 29.25
CA LYS A 249 -9.29 -2.26 29.20
C LYS A 249 -9.31 -3.42 30.21
N CYS A 250 -8.21 -4.16 30.34
CA CYS A 250 -8.11 -5.26 31.30
C CYS A 250 -8.19 -4.76 32.76
N ILE A 251 -7.51 -3.64 33.07
CA ILE A 251 -7.57 -3.03 34.41
C ILE A 251 -8.99 -2.56 34.76
N LEU A 252 -9.71 -1.93 33.82
CA LEU A 252 -11.10 -1.52 34.04
C LEU A 252 -12.03 -2.70 34.31
N VAL A 253 -11.84 -3.83 33.62
CA VAL A 253 -12.61 -5.06 33.85
C VAL A 253 -12.38 -5.61 35.25
N ILE A 254 -11.12 -5.62 35.73
CA ILE A 254 -10.79 -6.08 37.08
C ILE A 254 -11.43 -5.19 38.14
N ILE A 255 -11.36 -3.87 37.99
CA ILE A 255 -11.99 -2.92 38.93
C ILE A 255 -13.51 -3.13 38.97
N GLY A 256 -14.15 -3.33 37.82
CA GLY A 256 -15.58 -3.62 37.75
C GLY A 256 -15.96 -4.93 38.45
N ALA A 257 -15.14 -5.98 38.31
CA ALA A 257 -15.35 -7.26 38.97
C ALA A 257 -15.22 -7.15 40.51
N VAL A 258 -14.27 -6.35 41.00
CA VAL A 258 -14.10 -6.09 42.44
C VAL A 258 -15.29 -5.29 42.99
N ALA A 259 -15.76 -4.27 42.28
CA ALA A 259 -16.93 -3.50 42.70
C ALA A 259 -18.20 -4.36 42.77
N LEU A 260 -18.41 -5.24 41.78
CA LEU A 260 -19.54 -6.18 41.77
C LEU A 260 -19.49 -7.18 42.93
N SER A 261 -18.31 -7.72 43.24
CA SER A 261 -18.16 -8.67 44.34
C SER A 261 -18.40 -8.03 45.71
N ILE A 262 -17.99 -6.78 45.90
CA ILE A 262 -18.30 -6.01 47.13
C ILE A 262 -19.82 -5.76 47.25
N LEU A 263 -20.47 -5.33 46.17
CA LEU A 263 -21.92 -5.09 46.16
C LEU A 263 -22.72 -6.35 46.51
N ILE A 264 -22.33 -7.51 45.94
CA ILE A 264 -22.98 -8.79 46.25
C ILE A 264 -22.76 -9.16 47.72
N GLY A 265 -21.55 -8.97 48.26
CA GLY A 265 -21.27 -9.23 49.67
C GLY A 265 -22.10 -8.39 50.64
N ILE A 266 -22.30 -7.11 50.33
CA ILE A 266 -23.13 -6.20 51.15
C ILE A 266 -24.60 -6.62 51.11
N ILE A 267 -25.12 -7.00 49.93
CA ILE A 267 -26.51 -7.44 49.79
C ILE A 267 -26.76 -8.72 50.59
N VAL A 268 -25.85 -9.70 50.53
CA VAL A 268 -25.97 -10.95 51.29
C VAL A 268 -25.90 -10.70 52.79
N TRP A 269 -25.04 -9.78 53.24
CA TRP A 269 -24.93 -9.40 54.66
C TRP A 269 -26.16 -8.63 55.16
N GLN A 270 -26.80 -7.80 54.34
CA GLN A 270 -28.07 -7.14 54.71
C GLN A 270 -29.28 -8.08 54.70
N THR A 271 -29.20 -9.18 53.96
CA THR A 271 -30.32 -10.14 53.79
C THR A 271 -30.24 -11.32 54.78
N SER A 272 -29.09 -11.52 55.42
CA SER A 272 -28.86 -12.54 56.46
C SER A 272 -29.02 -11.97 57.86
#